data_AF-A0A7T4WID9-F1
#
_entry.id   AF-A0A7T4WID9-F1
#
_cell.length_a   1.000
_cell.length_b   1.000
_cell.length_c   1.000
_cell.angle_alpha   90.00
_cell.angle_beta   90.00
_cell.angle_gamma   90.00
#
_symmetry.space_group_name_H-M   'P 1'
#
loop_
_entity.id
_entity.type
_entity.pdbx_description
1 polymer ?
#
loop_
_entity_poly.entity_id
_entity_poly.type
_entity_poly.pdbx_seq_one_letter_code
_entity_poly.pdbx_strand_id
1 'polypeptide(L)'
;MSEPQPTPRPVSARLRAAVAAARASAARRPVPWIAGGLVGLLVLGSGGAVAVAAATTPDTRTAAAPGPTRSASSAPERTTTTKRPTATPTPTPAARAVPEDLAGPSALRTCSIATAASASGLGDFEGYVMDAKTGKVLFSEHGERAAQTGSVMKTLTSATALSVLGGDHRIPTTVTRESPDTVALVGHGDATLSAGGGTVYPGAPTLAQLAEQVKTKVGSTPITTIVADGTYWSSADAWDPTWPVSERTIGYQPKVTALMVDGDRADPAAATSPRSEDPVGRAGTAFRTALANAGVAGAASAQIVQRATTGTETIATVSSQPVSALIGQMIPNSDNTLAEMLARVSSKESGSNGSAASLTSVYQSALRSYGLDPVGIVIKDGSGESAANAVSPEFVAHLMVQVASGADGLGTLGNALPVSGQSGTLASRFTGANAVARGKVHAKTGWIDSANTLGGWIDAADGTRLTFAFYAIGSQRAAALPALDAVTAATYSCGGRLTGS
;
A
#
# COMPACT_ATOMS: atom_id res chain seq x y z
N MET A 1 -42.65 38.23 34.93
CA MET A 1 -41.28 38.75 35.14
C MET A 1 -40.44 38.10 34.08
N SER A 2 -40.11 38.84 33.02
CA SER A 2 -39.41 38.33 31.84
C SER A 2 -38.10 39.08 31.70
N GLU A 3 -37.00 38.34 31.66
CA GLU A 3 -35.63 38.84 31.54
C GLU A 3 -35.28 39.06 30.05
N PRO A 4 -34.63 40.16 29.65
CA PRO A 4 -34.30 40.41 28.25
C PRO A 4 -32.97 39.74 27.85
N GLN A 5 -32.95 39.12 26.67
CA GLN A 5 -31.74 38.55 26.05
C GLN A 5 -30.75 39.63 25.58
N PRO A 6 -29.43 39.37 25.59
CA PRO A 6 -28.42 40.33 25.18
C PRO A 6 -28.24 40.35 23.64
N THR A 7 -28.01 41.54 23.10
CA THR A 7 -27.69 41.77 21.68
C THR A 7 -26.22 41.43 21.35
N PRO A 8 -25.93 40.88 20.15
CA PRO A 8 -24.56 40.54 19.77
C PRO A 8 -23.73 41.78 19.40
N ARG A 9 -22.45 41.79 19.80
CA ARG A 9 -21.49 42.86 19.51
C ARG A 9 -21.07 42.88 18.03
N PRO A 10 -20.82 44.05 17.42
CA PRO A 10 -20.41 44.15 16.03
C PRO A 10 -18.94 43.74 15.84
N VAL A 11 -18.68 42.97 14.77
CA VAL A 11 -17.34 42.56 14.32
C VAL A 11 -16.58 43.77 13.76
N SER A 12 -15.32 43.93 14.15
CA SER A 12 -14.50 45.11 13.82
C SER A 12 -14.21 45.24 12.32
N ALA A 13 -14.14 46.48 11.83
CA ALA A 13 -13.89 46.83 10.43
C ALA A 13 -12.57 46.26 9.85
N ARG A 14 -11.62 45.86 10.71
CA ARG A 14 -10.35 45.22 10.30
C ARG A 14 -10.55 43.82 9.71
N LEU A 15 -11.58 43.07 10.12
CA LEU A 15 -11.87 41.75 9.52
C LEU A 15 -12.50 41.86 8.13
N ARG A 16 -13.27 42.93 7.86
CA ARG A 16 -13.88 43.15 6.53
C ARG A 16 -12.86 43.50 5.45
N ALA A 17 -11.76 44.17 5.83
CA ALA A 17 -10.68 44.54 4.91
C ALA A 17 -9.80 43.34 4.50
N ALA A 18 -9.58 42.37 5.40
CA ALA A 18 -8.78 41.17 5.11
C ALA A 18 -9.46 40.23 4.10
N VAL A 19 -10.79 40.14 4.12
CA VAL A 19 -11.58 39.30 3.19
C VAL A 19 -11.67 39.93 1.78
N ALA A 20 -11.60 41.26 1.67
CA ALA A 20 -11.62 41.95 0.38
C ALA A 20 -10.29 41.83 -0.38
N ALA A 21 -9.15 41.78 0.31
CA ALA A 21 -7.83 41.64 -0.31
C ALA A 21 -7.59 40.24 -0.90
N ALA A 22 -8.20 39.19 -0.33
CA ALA A 22 -8.08 37.82 -0.84
C ALA A 22 -8.87 37.57 -2.15
N ARG A 23 -9.88 38.40 -2.45
CA ARG A 23 -10.69 38.27 -3.68
C ARG A 23 -10.09 38.98 -4.90
N ALA A 24 -9.07 39.83 -4.72
CA ALA A 24 -8.47 40.60 -5.81
C ALA A 24 -7.26 39.92 -6.50
N SER A 25 -6.73 38.82 -5.94
CA SER A 25 -5.56 38.12 -6.51
C SER A 25 -5.90 36.90 -7.37
N ALA A 26 -7.19 36.56 -7.53
CA ALA A 26 -7.64 35.39 -8.30
C ALA A 26 -8.09 35.73 -9.74
N ALA A 27 -7.82 36.94 -10.22
CA ALA A 27 -8.15 37.35 -11.58
C ALA A 27 -6.87 37.65 -12.38
N ARG A 28 -6.73 36.92 -13.50
CA ARG A 28 -5.83 37.13 -14.66
C ARG A 28 -4.59 36.22 -14.72
N ARG A 29 -4.71 35.13 -15.48
CA ARG A 29 -4.05 34.95 -16.79
C ARG A 29 -4.54 33.65 -17.48
N PRO A 30 -5.01 33.71 -18.75
CA PRO A 30 -5.28 32.52 -19.56
C PRO A 30 -4.02 32.13 -20.33
N VAL A 31 -3.67 30.84 -20.37
CA VAL A 31 -2.66 30.30 -21.30
C VAL A 31 -3.15 28.95 -21.81
N PRO A 32 -2.99 28.66 -23.11
CA PRO A 32 -3.93 27.86 -23.88
C PRO A 32 -3.56 26.38 -23.94
N TRP A 33 -4.59 25.60 -24.29
CA TRP A 33 -4.52 24.21 -24.71
C TRP A 33 -3.65 24.06 -25.96
N ILE A 34 -2.72 23.10 -25.95
CA ILE A 34 -2.14 22.53 -27.16
C ILE A 34 -2.37 21.01 -27.12
N ALA A 35 -3.02 20.56 -28.19
CA ALA A 35 -3.26 19.17 -28.55
C ALA A 35 -2.00 18.50 -29.14
N GLY A 36 -1.95 17.17 -29.08
CA GLY A 36 -1.01 16.32 -29.82
C GLY A 36 -0.19 15.41 -28.88
N GLY A 37 -0.14 14.09 -29.04
CA GLY A 37 -0.62 13.26 -30.13
C GLY A 37 -0.69 11.78 -29.74
N LEU A 38 -1.58 11.08 -30.45
CA LEU A 38 -1.59 9.64 -30.58
C LEU A 38 -0.28 9.15 -31.22
N VAL A 39 0.30 8.09 -30.66
CA VAL A 39 1.17 7.18 -31.43
C VAL A 39 0.50 5.81 -31.40
N GLY A 40 -0.03 5.42 -32.56
CA GLY A 40 -0.49 4.06 -32.82
C GLY A 40 0.70 3.14 -33.03
N LEU A 41 0.65 1.95 -32.44
CA LEU A 41 1.58 0.88 -32.74
C LEU A 41 0.97 -0.01 -33.83
N LEU A 42 1.64 -0.05 -34.97
CA LEU A 42 1.34 -0.89 -36.12
C LEU A 42 1.69 -2.36 -35.84
N VAL A 43 0.77 -3.24 -36.24
CA VAL A 43 0.90 -4.70 -36.32
C VAL A 43 1.57 -5.07 -37.65
N LEU A 44 2.66 -5.83 -37.57
CA LEU A 44 3.20 -6.75 -38.59
C LEU A 44 3.81 -7.91 -37.78
N GLY A 45 3.56 -9.21 -38.02
CA GLY A 45 3.12 -9.87 -39.24
C GLY A 45 4.19 -10.88 -39.67
N SER A 46 4.24 -12.05 -39.02
CA SER A 46 4.89 -13.29 -39.51
C SER A 46 4.41 -14.40 -38.57
N GLY A 47 3.64 -15.41 -38.96
CA GLY A 47 3.76 -16.23 -40.16
C GLY A 47 4.33 -17.58 -39.74
N GLY A 48 3.51 -18.64 -39.69
CA GLY A 48 3.95 -19.99 -39.37
C GLY A 48 2.81 -20.92 -38.92
N ALA A 49 2.18 -21.58 -39.87
CA ALA A 49 1.08 -22.53 -39.68
C ALA A 49 1.57 -23.98 -39.45
N VAL A 50 0.94 -24.64 -38.46
CA VAL A 50 0.25 -25.95 -38.50
C VAL A 50 1.00 -27.23 -38.97
N ALA A 51 1.08 -28.21 -38.07
CA ALA A 51 0.72 -29.63 -38.26
C ALA A 51 0.62 -30.32 -36.86
N VAL A 52 -0.56 -30.50 -36.27
CA VAL A 52 -1.47 -31.68 -36.35
C VAL A 52 -0.76 -33.04 -36.30
N ALA A 53 -0.84 -33.71 -35.15
CA ALA A 53 -1.06 -35.15 -35.07
C ALA A 53 -1.79 -35.46 -33.75
N ALA A 54 -3.01 -35.97 -33.88
CA ALA A 54 -3.89 -36.37 -32.80
C ALA A 54 -3.77 -37.87 -32.53
N ALA A 55 -4.02 -38.22 -31.26
CA ALA A 55 -4.67 -39.43 -30.75
C ALA A 55 -4.06 -40.81 -31.06
N THR A 56 -3.80 -41.61 -30.01
CA THR A 56 -4.72 -42.71 -29.62
C THR A 56 -4.48 -43.18 -28.19
N THR A 57 -5.58 -43.62 -27.60
CA THR A 57 -5.97 -44.03 -26.24
C THR A 57 -5.43 -45.41 -25.78
N PRO A 58 -5.74 -45.84 -24.53
CA PRO A 58 -4.98 -46.79 -23.69
C PRO A 58 -5.60 -48.19 -23.62
N ASP A 59 -4.95 -49.10 -22.87
CA ASP A 59 -5.49 -50.26 -22.09
C ASP A 59 -4.41 -51.38 -22.01
N THR A 60 -4.31 -52.32 -21.08
CA THR A 60 -4.98 -52.66 -19.80
C THR A 60 -4.05 -53.64 -19.02
N ARG A 61 -4.41 -53.84 -17.74
CA ARG A 61 -3.85 -54.73 -16.70
C ARG A 61 -3.77 -56.23 -17.05
N THR A 62 -2.82 -56.95 -16.42
CA THR A 62 -2.99 -58.11 -15.47
C THR A 62 -1.63 -58.80 -15.23
N ALA A 63 -1.06 -58.82 -14.01
CA ALA A 63 -1.26 -59.75 -12.87
C ALA A 63 -0.50 -61.10 -12.95
N ALA A 64 0.46 -61.34 -12.04
CA ALA A 64 0.66 -62.58 -11.26
C ALA A 64 2.01 -62.58 -10.47
N ALA A 65 1.95 -62.97 -9.19
CA ALA A 65 3.06 -63.35 -8.29
C ALA A 65 3.24 -64.90 -8.31
N PRO A 66 3.92 -65.63 -7.38
CA PRO A 66 4.90 -65.28 -6.31
C PRO A 66 6.13 -66.26 -6.16
N GLY A 67 7.20 -65.82 -5.44
CA GLY A 67 8.14 -66.61 -4.57
C GLY A 67 8.97 -67.80 -5.13
N PRO A 68 9.92 -68.42 -4.37
CA PRO A 68 10.29 -68.21 -2.97
C PRO A 68 11.82 -68.11 -2.67
N THR A 69 12.09 -67.96 -1.38
CA THR A 69 13.34 -67.91 -0.61
C THR A 69 14.23 -69.15 -0.68
N ARG A 70 15.55 -68.99 -0.44
CA ARG A 70 16.37 -70.04 0.19
C ARG A 70 17.59 -69.48 0.94
N SER A 71 17.78 -70.00 2.14
CA SER A 71 18.79 -69.68 3.15
C SER A 71 19.56 -70.97 3.54
N ALA A 72 20.69 -70.79 4.25
CA ALA A 72 21.57 -71.76 4.96
C ALA A 72 22.67 -72.46 4.12
N SER A 73 23.98 -72.30 4.45
CA SER A 73 24.78 -72.89 5.57
C SER A 73 25.10 -74.38 5.32
N SER A 74 26.31 -74.98 5.44
CA SER A 74 27.52 -74.73 6.27
C SER A 74 28.72 -75.63 5.86
N ALA A 75 29.95 -75.11 6.02
CA ALA A 75 31.20 -75.72 6.55
C ALA A 75 31.99 -76.80 5.74
N PRO A 76 33.25 -77.15 6.15
CA PRO A 76 34.46 -76.30 6.11
C PRO A 76 35.69 -77.04 5.53
N GLU A 77 36.74 -76.31 5.11
CA GLU A 77 38.08 -76.92 5.00
C GLU A 77 39.18 -75.97 5.48
N ARG A 78 40.14 -76.59 6.17
CA ARG A 78 41.14 -76.02 7.07
C ARG A 78 42.42 -75.80 6.28
N THR A 79 43.00 -74.60 6.32
CA THR A 79 44.42 -74.43 5.98
C THR A 79 45.07 -73.39 6.87
N THR A 80 46.26 -73.78 7.31
CA THR A 80 47.10 -73.30 8.40
C THR A 80 47.57 -71.85 8.28
N THR A 81 47.49 -71.15 9.40
CA THR A 81 47.96 -69.78 9.64
C THR A 81 49.47 -69.73 9.87
N THR A 82 50.15 -68.84 9.14
CA THR A 82 51.47 -68.30 9.53
C THR A 82 51.33 -66.78 9.67
N LYS A 83 51.36 -66.27 10.91
CA LYS A 83 51.24 -64.85 11.23
C LYS A 83 52.51 -64.11 10.79
N ARG A 84 52.39 -63.23 9.80
CA ARG A 84 53.32 -62.13 9.54
C ARG A 84 52.73 -60.86 10.16
N PRO A 85 53.46 -60.09 11.00
CA PRO A 85 52.96 -58.84 11.55
C PRO A 85 52.79 -57.81 10.43
N THR A 86 51.55 -57.40 10.18
CA THR A 86 51.20 -56.29 9.28
C THR A 86 51.46 -54.98 10.01
N ALA A 87 52.25 -54.10 9.41
CA ALA A 87 52.50 -52.76 9.94
C ALA A 87 51.18 -51.97 9.99
N THR A 88 50.89 -51.38 11.16
CA THR A 88 49.81 -50.41 11.35
C THR A 88 50.07 -49.18 10.46
N PRO A 89 49.17 -48.79 9.55
CA PRO A 89 49.33 -47.56 8.79
C PRO A 89 49.22 -46.37 9.75
N THR A 90 50.23 -45.50 9.73
CA THR A 90 50.20 -44.19 10.39
C THR A 90 49.03 -43.37 9.84
N PRO A 91 48.17 -42.76 10.68
CA PRO A 91 47.09 -41.93 10.18
C PRO A 91 47.68 -40.72 9.44
N THR A 92 47.35 -40.60 8.15
CA THR A 92 47.61 -39.40 7.37
C THR A 92 46.85 -38.25 8.03
N PRO A 93 47.51 -37.15 8.45
CA PRO A 93 46.80 -36.00 8.99
C PRO A 93 45.81 -35.50 7.93
N ALA A 94 44.56 -35.28 8.33
CA ALA A 94 43.55 -34.69 7.47
C ALA A 94 44.10 -33.39 6.88
N ALA A 95 43.94 -33.21 5.56
CA ALA A 95 44.33 -31.98 4.89
C ALA A 95 43.65 -30.80 5.61
N ARG A 96 44.46 -29.84 6.06
CA ARG A 96 43.95 -28.63 6.71
C ARG A 96 42.97 -27.96 5.75
N ALA A 97 41.75 -27.71 6.22
CA ALA A 97 40.74 -26.98 5.44
C ALA A 97 41.36 -25.67 4.95
N VAL A 98 41.46 -25.51 3.63
CA VAL A 98 41.75 -24.22 3.01
C VAL A 98 40.45 -23.42 3.13
N PRO A 99 40.46 -22.21 3.72
CA PRO A 99 39.29 -21.35 3.73
C PRO A 99 38.77 -21.20 2.30
N GLU A 100 37.45 -21.40 2.09
CA GLU A 100 36.80 -20.96 0.87
C GLU A 100 37.07 -19.47 0.68
N ASP A 101 37.36 -19.09 -0.57
CA ASP A 101 37.69 -17.75 -1.08
C ASP A 101 37.71 -16.63 -0.02
N LEU A 102 38.91 -16.15 0.30
CA LEU A 102 39.04 -14.84 0.92
C LEU A 102 38.30 -13.85 0.02
N ALA A 103 37.24 -13.23 0.55
CA ALA A 103 36.51 -12.19 -0.15
C ALA A 103 37.53 -11.24 -0.80
N GLY A 104 37.47 -11.12 -2.12
CA GLY A 104 38.40 -10.28 -2.88
C GLY A 104 38.43 -8.85 -2.32
N PRO A 105 39.48 -8.06 -2.65
CA PRO A 105 39.64 -6.71 -2.12
C PRO A 105 38.35 -5.89 -2.28
N SER A 106 37.70 -5.59 -1.17
CA SER A 106 36.54 -4.70 -1.15
C SER A 106 37.02 -3.28 -1.44
N ALA A 107 36.37 -2.59 -2.38
CA ALA A 107 36.67 -1.18 -2.63
C ALA A 107 36.58 -0.39 -1.32
N LEU A 108 37.59 0.43 -1.03
CA LEU A 108 37.61 1.27 0.17
C LEU A 108 36.40 2.23 0.13
N ARG A 109 35.57 2.17 1.18
CA ARG A 109 34.46 3.11 1.38
C ARG A 109 35.05 4.40 1.94
N THR A 110 35.02 5.47 1.16
CA THR A 110 35.67 6.75 1.50
C THR A 110 34.73 7.95 1.41
N CYS A 111 33.49 7.76 0.97
CA CYS A 111 32.53 8.84 0.80
C CYS A 111 31.63 8.93 2.03
N SER A 112 31.46 10.11 2.62
CA SER A 112 30.62 10.31 3.79
C SER A 112 29.50 11.30 3.49
N ILE A 113 28.32 11.03 4.05
CA ILE A 113 27.16 11.94 4.02
C ILE A 113 26.97 12.69 5.34
N ALA A 114 27.93 12.60 6.29
CA ALA A 114 27.78 13.11 7.65
C ALA A 114 27.34 14.59 7.69
N THR A 115 27.91 15.45 6.85
CA THR A 115 27.52 16.87 6.77
C THR A 115 26.06 17.06 6.34
N ALA A 116 25.56 16.22 5.42
CA ALA A 116 24.18 16.28 4.98
C ALA A 116 23.22 15.65 6.00
N ALA A 117 23.63 14.56 6.66
CA ALA A 117 22.90 13.90 7.73
C ALA A 117 22.81 14.76 9.01
N SER A 118 23.79 15.65 9.24
CA SER A 118 23.79 16.60 10.36
C SER A 118 23.12 17.94 10.03
N ALA A 119 22.40 18.05 8.91
CA ALA A 119 21.74 19.30 8.54
C ALA A 119 20.65 19.66 9.56
N SER A 120 20.65 20.90 10.07
CA SER A 120 19.69 21.35 11.09
C SER A 120 18.22 21.19 10.69
N GLY A 121 17.95 21.19 9.38
CA GLY A 121 16.62 20.92 8.83
C GLY A 121 16.12 19.49 9.06
N LEU A 122 16.97 18.54 9.47
CA LEU A 122 16.55 17.16 9.75
C LEU A 122 16.01 16.96 11.18
N GLY A 123 16.22 17.89 12.11
CA GLY A 123 15.78 17.71 13.50
C GLY A 123 16.50 16.55 14.17
N ASP A 124 15.74 15.68 14.85
CA ASP A 124 16.28 14.39 15.34
C ASP A 124 16.30 13.40 14.18
N PHE A 125 17.47 13.29 13.53
CA PHE A 125 17.63 12.50 12.32
C PHE A 125 17.78 11.01 12.65
N GLU A 126 17.05 10.19 11.88
CA GLU A 126 17.20 8.75 11.88
C GLU A 126 17.34 8.30 10.42
N GLY A 127 18.33 7.46 10.13
CA GLY A 127 18.65 7.10 8.76
C GLY A 127 19.32 5.74 8.63
N TYR A 128 18.99 5.05 7.55
CA TYR A 128 19.59 3.77 7.21
C TYR A 128 19.78 3.64 5.71
N VAL A 129 20.93 3.13 5.28
CA VAL A 129 21.25 2.85 3.86
C VAL A 129 21.98 1.52 3.76
N MET A 130 21.53 0.68 2.83
CA MET A 130 22.16 -0.60 2.54
C MET A 130 22.32 -0.83 1.03
N ASP A 131 23.32 -1.62 0.66
CA ASP A 131 23.45 -2.17 -0.68
C ASP A 131 22.36 -3.22 -0.91
N ALA A 132 21.50 -3.00 -1.91
CA ALA A 132 20.35 -3.85 -2.18
C ALA A 132 20.73 -5.25 -2.67
N LYS A 133 21.91 -5.41 -3.28
CA LYS A 133 22.39 -6.69 -3.82
C LYS A 133 23.09 -7.52 -2.76
N THR A 134 23.95 -6.91 -1.95
CA THR A 134 24.78 -7.63 -0.99
C THR A 134 24.19 -7.65 0.43
N GLY A 135 23.18 -6.83 0.71
CA GLY A 135 22.63 -6.65 2.06
C GLY A 135 23.57 -5.91 3.01
N LYS A 136 24.65 -5.30 2.50
CA LYS A 136 25.67 -4.65 3.33
C LYS A 136 25.18 -3.29 3.80
N VAL A 137 25.19 -3.06 5.11
CA VAL A 137 24.90 -1.75 5.70
C VAL A 137 26.01 -0.76 5.35
N LEU A 138 25.64 0.37 4.74
CA LEU A 138 26.57 1.41 4.31
C LEU A 138 26.54 2.64 5.23
N PHE A 139 25.38 2.92 5.82
CA PHE A 139 25.17 4.02 6.76
C PHE A 139 24.04 3.63 7.73
N SER A 140 24.24 3.92 9.01
CA SER A 140 23.18 3.85 10.03
C SER A 140 23.37 4.96 11.04
N GLU A 141 22.33 5.75 11.26
CA GLU A 141 22.24 6.74 12.33
C GLU A 141 20.89 6.54 13.00
N HIS A 142 20.87 5.94 14.19
CA HIS A 142 19.65 5.52 14.88
C HIS A 142 18.69 4.68 14.01
N GLY A 143 19.22 3.95 13.02
CA GLY A 143 18.41 3.29 12.00
C GLY A 143 17.51 2.17 12.54
N GLU A 144 17.82 1.63 13.71
CA GLU A 144 17.04 0.63 14.44
C GLU A 144 15.92 1.24 15.31
N ARG A 145 15.94 2.56 15.55
CA ARG A 145 14.94 3.23 16.38
C ARG A 145 13.61 3.29 15.64
N ALA A 146 12.57 2.70 16.23
CA ALA A 146 11.23 2.75 15.67
C ALA A 146 10.60 4.13 15.91
N ALA A 147 10.08 4.76 14.86
CA ALA A 147 9.49 6.09 14.92
C ALA A 147 8.27 6.22 14.00
N GLN A 148 7.52 7.32 14.15
CA GLN A 148 6.43 7.67 13.25
C GLN A 148 6.91 7.83 11.80
N THR A 149 6.23 7.14 10.90
CA THR A 149 6.68 7.01 9.50
C THR A 149 6.07 8.04 8.57
N GLY A 150 4.99 8.71 8.97
CA GLY A 150 4.11 9.39 8.00
C GLY A 150 3.68 8.43 6.88
N SER A 151 3.37 8.96 5.71
CA SER A 151 2.93 8.16 4.56
C SER A 151 3.95 7.15 3.98
N VAL A 152 5.17 7.02 4.53
CA VAL A 152 6.01 5.84 4.24
C VAL A 152 5.32 4.56 4.70
N MET A 153 4.42 4.62 5.70
CA MET A 153 3.57 3.50 6.13
C MET A 153 2.85 2.81 4.97
N LYS A 154 2.42 3.56 3.96
CA LYS A 154 1.68 3.03 2.80
C LYS A 154 2.47 1.99 2.01
N THR A 155 3.80 1.97 2.13
CA THR A 155 4.64 0.91 1.56
C THR A 155 4.43 -0.43 2.26
N LEU A 156 4.38 -0.43 3.60
CA LEU A 156 4.05 -1.61 4.40
C LEU A 156 2.60 -2.03 4.14
N THR A 157 1.66 -1.09 4.09
CA THR A 157 0.24 -1.35 3.77
C THR A 157 0.08 -2.02 2.42
N SER A 158 0.82 -1.56 1.41
CA SER A 158 0.81 -2.16 0.07
C SER A 158 1.40 -3.57 0.07
N ALA A 159 2.53 -3.78 0.75
CA ALA A 159 3.15 -5.09 0.86
C ALA A 159 2.24 -6.09 1.59
N THR A 160 1.61 -5.65 2.70
CA THR A 160 0.61 -6.43 3.44
C THR A 160 -0.60 -6.76 2.55
N ALA A 161 -1.16 -5.80 1.84
CA ALA A 161 -2.29 -6.03 0.95
C ALA A 161 -1.95 -6.99 -0.19
N LEU A 162 -0.76 -6.89 -0.78
CA LEU A 162 -0.30 -7.81 -1.83
C LEU A 162 -0.11 -9.24 -1.28
N SER A 163 0.41 -9.38 -0.06
CA SER A 163 0.63 -10.68 0.59
C SER A 163 -0.71 -11.36 0.95
N VAL A 164 -1.64 -10.60 1.52
CA VAL A 164 -2.93 -11.13 2.02
C VAL A 164 -3.96 -11.30 0.91
N LEU A 165 -4.11 -10.29 0.05
CA LEU A 165 -5.19 -10.23 -0.94
C LEU A 165 -4.72 -10.69 -2.32
N GLY A 166 -3.46 -10.43 -2.67
CA GLY A 166 -2.96 -10.52 -4.04
C GLY A 166 -3.33 -9.31 -4.89
N GLY A 167 -2.59 -9.09 -6.00
CA GLY A 167 -2.76 -7.92 -6.86
C GLY A 167 -4.06 -7.87 -7.66
N ASP A 168 -4.70 -9.02 -7.89
CA ASP A 168 -5.93 -9.15 -8.70
C ASP A 168 -7.21 -9.10 -7.88
N HIS A 169 -7.11 -9.14 -6.54
CA HIS A 169 -8.26 -9.07 -5.66
C HIS A 169 -9.04 -7.78 -5.90
N ARG A 170 -10.36 -7.86 -5.82
CA ARG A 170 -11.28 -6.72 -5.94
C ARG A 170 -12.23 -6.73 -4.77
N ILE A 171 -12.47 -5.55 -4.22
CA ILE A 171 -13.32 -5.38 -3.05
C ILE A 171 -14.77 -5.22 -3.53
N PRO A 172 -15.71 -6.09 -3.11
CA PRO A 172 -17.08 -6.01 -3.57
C PRO A 172 -17.88 -4.93 -2.83
N THR A 173 -18.85 -4.35 -3.53
CA THR A 173 -20.02 -3.72 -2.91
C THR A 173 -21.25 -4.47 -3.40
N THR A 174 -22.10 -4.90 -2.47
CA THR A 174 -23.27 -5.72 -2.80
C THR A 174 -24.57 -5.03 -2.42
N VAL A 175 -25.65 -5.51 -3.01
CA VAL A 175 -27.02 -5.20 -2.55
C VAL A 175 -27.70 -6.50 -2.18
N THR A 176 -28.19 -6.61 -0.96
CA THR A 176 -28.97 -7.76 -0.49
C THR A 176 -30.47 -7.42 -0.43
N ARG A 177 -31.31 -8.44 -0.53
CA ARG A 177 -32.75 -8.33 -0.31
C ARG A 177 -33.08 -8.80 1.12
N GLU A 178 -33.73 -7.94 1.91
CA GLU A 178 -34.22 -8.31 3.25
C GLU A 178 -35.70 -8.71 3.23
N SER A 179 -36.48 -8.06 2.38
CA SER A 179 -37.91 -8.30 2.18
C SER A 179 -38.29 -7.91 0.74
N PRO A 180 -39.55 -8.10 0.31
CA PRO A 180 -39.98 -7.63 -1.01
C PRO A 180 -39.72 -6.14 -1.26
N ASP A 181 -39.87 -5.29 -0.23
CA ASP A 181 -39.80 -3.82 -0.30
C ASP A 181 -38.55 -3.20 0.35
N THR A 182 -37.65 -4.04 0.90
CA THR A 182 -36.41 -3.60 1.56
C THR A 182 -35.18 -4.23 0.92
N VAL A 183 -34.22 -3.37 0.55
CA VAL A 183 -32.89 -3.77 0.08
C VAL A 183 -31.81 -3.13 0.97
N ALA A 184 -30.66 -3.78 1.08
CA ALA A 184 -29.51 -3.25 1.80
C ALA A 184 -28.32 -3.03 0.87
N LEU A 185 -27.72 -1.84 0.88
CA LEU A 185 -26.41 -1.57 0.28
C LEU A 185 -25.33 -1.94 1.30
N VAL A 186 -24.48 -2.90 0.98
CA VAL A 186 -23.48 -3.46 1.89
C VAL A 186 -22.07 -3.14 1.39
N GLY A 187 -21.34 -2.35 2.17
CA GLY A 187 -19.96 -1.99 1.89
C GLY A 187 -18.97 -2.97 2.52
N HIS A 188 -18.00 -3.44 1.73
CA HIS A 188 -16.92 -4.31 2.20
C HIS A 188 -15.55 -3.59 2.19
N GLY A 189 -15.56 -2.26 2.17
CA GLY A 189 -14.35 -1.43 2.20
C GLY A 189 -13.91 -0.84 0.86
N ASP A 190 -14.71 -0.93 -0.21
CA ASP A 190 -14.42 -0.23 -1.45
C ASP A 190 -14.73 1.27 -1.30
N ALA A 191 -13.70 2.07 -0.99
CA ALA A 191 -13.84 3.52 -0.94
C ALA A 191 -13.94 4.19 -2.32
N THR A 192 -13.70 3.45 -3.41
CA THR A 192 -13.71 4.01 -4.77
C THR A 192 -15.10 4.09 -5.37
N LEU A 193 -16.07 3.33 -4.84
CA LEU A 193 -17.46 3.28 -5.32
C LEU A 193 -17.98 4.69 -5.62
N SER A 194 -18.32 4.96 -6.88
CA SER A 194 -18.69 6.31 -7.29
C SER A 194 -20.20 6.52 -7.26
N ALA A 195 -20.61 7.68 -6.72
CA ALA A 195 -21.98 8.16 -6.82
C ALA A 195 -22.34 8.66 -8.24
N GLY A 196 -21.34 8.81 -9.11
CA GLY A 196 -21.47 9.44 -10.43
C GLY A 196 -21.12 10.94 -10.41
N GLY A 197 -21.00 11.56 -11.59
CA GLY A 197 -20.69 13.00 -11.69
C GLY A 197 -19.21 13.36 -11.67
N GLY A 198 -18.30 12.38 -11.76
CA GLY A 198 -16.84 12.56 -11.75
C GLY A 198 -16.23 12.00 -10.47
N THR A 199 -15.01 11.47 -10.54
CA THR A 199 -14.31 10.89 -9.38
C THR A 199 -12.81 10.92 -9.58
N VAL A 200 -12.04 11.07 -8.50
CA VAL A 200 -10.58 10.94 -8.52
C VAL A 200 -10.09 9.49 -8.61
N TYR A 201 -11.00 8.52 -8.65
CA TYR A 201 -10.69 7.09 -8.80
C TYR A 201 -11.06 6.58 -10.20
N PRO A 202 -10.14 6.67 -11.19
CA PRO A 202 -10.40 6.16 -12.53
C PRO A 202 -10.80 4.68 -12.53
N GLY A 203 -11.86 4.38 -13.29
CA GLY A 203 -12.38 3.02 -13.41
C GLY A 203 -13.17 2.52 -12.20
N ALA A 204 -13.50 3.38 -11.24
CA ALA A 204 -14.37 3.02 -10.13
C ALA A 204 -15.71 2.42 -10.58
N PRO A 205 -16.24 1.40 -9.88
CA PRO A 205 -17.62 0.97 -10.07
C PRO A 205 -18.58 2.09 -9.64
N THR A 206 -19.82 2.05 -10.11
CA THR A 206 -20.80 3.10 -9.81
C THR A 206 -22.06 2.57 -9.13
N LEU A 207 -22.70 3.44 -8.33
CA LEU A 207 -24.02 3.16 -7.78
C LEU A 207 -25.09 2.98 -8.87
N ALA A 208 -24.93 3.61 -10.04
CA ALA A 208 -25.82 3.40 -11.17
C ALA A 208 -25.78 1.95 -11.68
N GLN A 209 -24.58 1.34 -11.75
CA GLN A 209 -24.44 -0.07 -12.13
C GLN A 209 -25.16 -1.00 -11.15
N LEU A 210 -25.08 -0.73 -9.84
CA LEU A 210 -25.85 -1.47 -8.83
C LEU A 210 -27.35 -1.25 -8.99
N ALA A 211 -27.78 0.00 -9.20
CA ALA A 211 -29.19 0.35 -9.32
C ALA A 211 -29.88 -0.35 -10.51
N GLU A 212 -29.20 -0.46 -11.66
CA GLU A 212 -29.72 -1.17 -12.83
C GLU A 212 -29.86 -2.68 -12.59
N GLN A 213 -28.88 -3.30 -11.92
CA GLN A 213 -28.98 -4.69 -11.50
C GLN A 213 -30.15 -4.91 -10.53
N VAL A 214 -30.30 -4.03 -9.54
CA VAL A 214 -31.43 -4.08 -8.60
C VAL A 214 -32.75 -3.93 -9.34
N LYS A 215 -32.88 -2.96 -10.24
CA LYS A 215 -34.09 -2.75 -11.05
C LYS A 215 -34.52 -4.02 -11.78
N THR A 216 -33.56 -4.71 -12.38
CA THR A 216 -33.79 -5.99 -13.08
C THR A 216 -34.31 -7.07 -12.15
N LYS A 217 -33.80 -7.13 -10.90
CA LYS A 217 -34.19 -8.14 -9.91
C LYS A 217 -35.47 -7.84 -9.14
N VAL A 218 -35.83 -6.56 -8.96
CA VAL A 218 -37.02 -6.15 -8.21
C VAL A 218 -38.24 -5.90 -9.11
N GLY A 219 -38.03 -5.65 -10.40
CA GLY A 219 -39.09 -5.41 -11.38
C GLY A 219 -39.97 -4.20 -11.02
N SER A 220 -41.26 -4.45 -10.80
CA SER A 220 -42.26 -3.44 -10.42
C SER A 220 -42.49 -3.36 -8.91
N THR A 221 -41.87 -4.22 -8.10
CA THR A 221 -42.04 -4.21 -6.64
C THR A 221 -41.47 -2.89 -6.08
N PRO A 222 -42.28 -2.09 -5.36
CA PRO A 222 -41.78 -0.86 -4.76
C PRO A 222 -40.72 -1.15 -3.69
N ILE A 223 -39.63 -0.39 -3.72
CA ILE A 223 -38.63 -0.34 -2.66
C ILE A 223 -38.93 0.88 -1.80
N THR A 224 -39.28 0.65 -0.54
CA THR A 224 -39.69 1.68 0.42
C THR A 224 -38.65 1.89 1.52
N THR A 225 -37.74 0.93 1.70
CA THR A 225 -36.66 1.00 2.69
C THR A 225 -35.32 0.61 2.06
N ILE A 226 -34.29 1.39 2.37
CA ILE A 226 -32.90 1.14 2.01
C ILE A 226 -32.11 1.04 3.30
N VAL A 227 -31.48 -0.09 3.53
CA VAL A 227 -30.51 -0.27 4.60
C VAL A 227 -29.13 0.12 4.07
N ALA A 228 -28.41 1.00 4.76
CA ALA A 228 -27.01 1.29 4.49
C ALA A 228 -26.16 0.54 5.52
N ASP A 229 -25.50 -0.51 5.07
CA ASP A 229 -24.70 -1.39 5.91
C ASP A 229 -23.20 -1.12 5.70
N GLY A 230 -22.62 -0.42 6.68
CA GLY A 230 -21.18 -0.20 6.80
C GLY A 230 -20.53 -1.04 7.91
N THR A 231 -21.15 -2.13 8.34
CA THR A 231 -20.77 -2.90 9.55
C THR A 231 -19.76 -4.02 9.31
N TYR A 232 -19.20 -4.12 8.10
CA TYR A 232 -18.15 -5.11 7.77
C TYR A 232 -16.94 -5.02 8.73
N TRP A 233 -16.68 -3.83 9.28
CA TRP A 233 -16.00 -3.63 10.57
C TRP A 233 -16.75 -2.60 11.43
N SER A 234 -16.37 -2.49 12.71
CA SER A 234 -17.05 -1.62 13.67
C SER A 234 -16.84 -0.13 13.35
N SER A 235 -17.94 0.63 13.27
CA SER A 235 -17.91 2.08 13.10
C SER A 235 -17.43 2.84 14.35
N ALA A 236 -17.37 2.17 15.51
CA ALA A 236 -16.76 2.74 16.72
C ALA A 236 -15.26 2.99 16.54
N ASP A 237 -14.63 2.33 15.56
CA ASP A 237 -13.21 2.42 15.23
C ASP A 237 -12.96 3.22 13.94
N ALA A 238 -13.89 4.11 13.58
CA ALA A 238 -13.83 4.89 12.34
C ALA A 238 -12.91 6.12 12.40
N TRP A 239 -12.32 6.43 13.56
CA TRP A 239 -11.40 7.55 13.71
C TRP A 239 -10.34 7.26 14.78
N ASP A 240 -9.06 7.34 14.42
CA ASP A 240 -7.98 7.26 15.41
C ASP A 240 -7.91 8.58 16.22
N PRO A 241 -7.90 8.53 17.56
CA PRO A 241 -7.85 9.73 18.40
C PRO A 241 -6.60 10.61 18.22
N THR A 242 -5.52 10.06 17.65
CA THR A 242 -4.29 10.80 17.36
C THR A 242 -4.36 11.60 16.06
N TRP A 243 -5.33 11.30 15.18
CA TRP A 243 -5.51 12.07 13.95
C TRP A 243 -6.10 13.45 14.25
N PRO A 244 -5.49 14.53 13.74
CA PRO A 244 -6.09 15.85 13.80
C PRO A 244 -7.44 15.85 13.08
N VAL A 245 -8.50 16.34 13.73
CA VAL A 245 -9.82 16.48 13.08
C VAL A 245 -9.75 17.34 11.81
N SER A 246 -8.75 18.23 11.73
CA SER A 246 -8.45 19.01 10.52
C SER A 246 -8.18 18.14 9.31
N GLU A 247 -7.57 16.95 9.43
CA GLU A 247 -7.30 16.05 8.30
C GLU A 247 -8.58 15.69 7.54
N ARG A 248 -9.70 15.60 8.26
CA ARG A 248 -11.03 15.39 7.66
C ARG A 248 -11.57 16.64 6.97
N THR A 249 -11.43 17.81 7.61
CA THR A 249 -12.04 19.05 7.12
C THR A 249 -11.23 19.70 6.00
N ILE A 250 -9.90 19.56 6.00
CA ILE A 250 -9.02 19.99 4.91
C ILE A 250 -8.94 18.93 3.80
N GLY A 251 -9.34 17.69 4.10
CA GLY A 251 -9.74 16.73 3.07
C GLY A 251 -8.73 15.65 2.68
N TYR A 252 -7.85 15.28 3.59
CA TYR A 252 -6.88 14.19 3.39
C TYR A 252 -7.46 12.81 3.68
N GLN A 253 -8.36 12.68 4.67
CA GLN A 253 -8.97 11.38 5.00
C GLN A 253 -10.39 11.46 5.55
N PRO A 254 -11.25 10.47 5.25
CA PRO A 254 -12.59 10.39 5.83
C PRO A 254 -12.58 9.66 7.17
N LYS A 255 -13.76 9.55 7.79
CA LYS A 255 -13.97 8.48 8.77
C LYS A 255 -13.83 7.13 8.07
N VAL A 256 -13.14 6.18 8.69
CA VAL A 256 -12.83 4.85 8.15
C VAL A 256 -14.03 3.91 8.33
N THR A 257 -15.01 4.02 7.45
CA THR A 257 -16.20 3.15 7.41
C THR A 257 -16.15 2.19 6.22
N ALA A 258 -16.78 1.02 6.34
CA ALA A 258 -16.74 0.02 5.26
C ALA A 258 -17.61 0.36 4.05
N LEU A 259 -18.52 1.32 4.21
CA LEU A 259 -19.36 1.85 3.15
C LEU A 259 -19.15 3.37 3.06
N MET A 260 -18.77 3.82 1.86
CA MET A 260 -18.72 5.23 1.47
C MET A 260 -18.78 5.33 -0.05
N VAL A 261 -18.96 6.54 -0.56
CA VAL A 261 -18.84 6.84 -2.00
C VAL A 261 -17.77 7.87 -2.24
N ASP A 262 -17.01 7.71 -3.32
CA ASP A 262 -15.97 8.63 -3.78
C ASP A 262 -14.99 9.04 -2.66
N GLY A 263 -14.59 8.11 -1.80
CA GLY A 263 -13.71 8.38 -0.65
C GLY A 263 -14.28 9.43 0.33
N ASP A 264 -15.60 9.60 0.33
CA ASP A 264 -16.37 10.60 1.09
C ASP A 264 -16.05 12.06 0.75
N ARG A 265 -15.47 12.36 -0.42
CA ARG A 265 -15.16 13.75 -0.82
C ARG A 265 -16.43 14.57 -1.00
N ALA A 266 -16.42 15.82 -0.53
CA ALA A 266 -17.50 16.77 -0.82
C ALA A 266 -17.52 17.15 -2.32
N ASP A 267 -16.34 17.27 -2.92
CA ASP A 267 -16.11 17.34 -4.36
C ASP A 267 -15.36 16.08 -4.80
N PRO A 268 -16.07 15.09 -5.37
CA PRO A 268 -15.48 13.84 -5.87
C PRO A 268 -14.37 14.02 -6.91
N ALA A 269 -14.30 15.15 -7.62
CA ALA A 269 -13.30 15.40 -8.65
C ALA A 269 -12.02 16.08 -8.11
N ALA A 270 -12.02 16.53 -6.85
CA ALA A 270 -10.88 17.18 -6.22
C ALA A 270 -10.15 16.21 -5.27
N ALA A 271 -8.86 15.95 -5.52
CA ALA A 271 -8.07 15.01 -4.71
C ALA A 271 -8.09 15.34 -3.21
N THR A 272 -7.96 16.63 -2.89
CA THR A 272 -8.11 17.20 -1.55
C THR A 272 -9.45 17.92 -1.47
N SER A 273 -10.35 17.42 -0.62
CA SER A 273 -11.72 17.92 -0.50
C SER A 273 -12.30 17.57 0.86
N PRO A 274 -13.04 18.46 1.56
CA PRO A 274 -13.60 18.14 2.86
C PRO A 274 -14.37 16.81 2.87
N ARG A 275 -14.31 16.09 3.99
CA ARG A 275 -15.03 14.83 4.22
C ARG A 275 -16.15 15.04 5.24
N SER A 276 -17.23 14.26 5.14
CA SER A 276 -18.38 14.36 6.06
C SER A 276 -18.13 13.64 7.37
N GLU A 277 -19.09 13.76 8.27
CA GLU A 277 -19.15 12.99 9.51
C GLU A 277 -19.92 11.68 9.39
N ASP A 278 -20.61 11.47 8.26
CA ASP A 278 -21.49 10.32 8.01
C ASP A 278 -21.32 9.76 6.58
N PRO A 279 -20.20 9.07 6.30
CA PRO A 279 -19.98 8.49 4.97
C PRO A 279 -21.02 7.42 4.59
N VAL A 280 -21.49 6.65 5.57
CA VAL A 280 -22.47 5.57 5.39
C VAL A 280 -23.83 6.13 4.98
N GLY A 281 -24.32 7.15 5.70
CA GLY A 281 -25.57 7.82 5.34
C GLY A 281 -25.50 8.55 4.00
N ARG A 282 -24.34 9.11 3.66
CA ARG A 282 -24.12 9.73 2.35
C ARG A 282 -24.19 8.69 1.22
N ALA A 283 -23.57 7.53 1.40
CA ALA A 283 -23.66 6.41 0.45
C ALA A 283 -25.10 5.92 0.28
N GLY A 284 -25.85 5.75 1.39
CA GLY A 284 -27.27 5.41 1.33
C GLY A 284 -28.12 6.43 0.57
N THR A 285 -27.85 7.72 0.76
CA THR A 285 -28.53 8.82 0.05
C THR A 285 -28.22 8.83 -1.44
N ALA A 286 -26.95 8.62 -1.80
CA ALA A 286 -26.53 8.50 -3.19
C ALA A 286 -27.15 7.27 -3.85
N PHE A 287 -27.25 6.14 -3.16
CA PHE A 287 -27.84 4.92 -3.70
C PHE A 287 -29.35 5.02 -3.88
N ARG A 288 -30.06 5.68 -2.95
CA ARG A 288 -31.47 6.03 -3.14
C ARG A 288 -31.68 6.83 -4.43
N THR A 289 -30.82 7.82 -4.68
CA THR A 289 -30.85 8.62 -5.91
C THR A 289 -30.59 7.75 -7.14
N ALA A 290 -29.60 6.85 -7.09
CA ALA A 290 -29.29 5.93 -8.18
C ALA A 290 -30.46 4.98 -8.49
N LEU A 291 -31.11 4.41 -7.47
CA LEU A 291 -32.30 3.56 -7.63
C LEU A 291 -33.48 4.33 -8.25
N ALA A 292 -33.71 5.56 -7.80
CA ALA A 292 -34.75 6.42 -8.37
C ALA A 292 -34.47 6.73 -9.85
N ASN A 293 -33.22 7.04 -10.20
CA ASN A 293 -32.80 7.31 -11.57
C ASN A 293 -32.92 6.07 -12.48
N ALA A 294 -32.67 4.87 -11.94
CA ALA A 294 -32.89 3.59 -12.65
C ALA A 294 -34.38 3.19 -12.75
N GLY A 295 -35.31 4.01 -12.22
CA GLY A 295 -36.74 3.75 -12.29
C GLY A 295 -37.24 2.66 -11.35
N VAL A 296 -36.55 2.40 -10.23
CA VAL A 296 -37.05 1.52 -9.17
C VAL A 296 -38.23 2.20 -8.47
N ALA A 297 -39.40 1.53 -8.47
CA ALA A 297 -40.63 2.09 -7.89
C ALA A 297 -40.44 2.38 -6.40
N GLY A 298 -40.96 3.50 -5.90
CA GLY A 298 -40.87 3.90 -4.49
C GLY A 298 -39.52 4.44 -4.01
N ALA A 299 -38.43 4.21 -4.77
CA ALA A 299 -37.07 4.50 -4.32
C ALA A 299 -36.84 5.99 -4.00
N ALA A 300 -37.42 6.92 -4.76
CA ALA A 300 -37.25 8.36 -4.54
C ALA A 300 -37.67 8.82 -3.12
N SER A 301 -38.63 8.13 -2.51
CA SER A 301 -39.15 8.39 -1.16
C SER A 301 -38.73 7.34 -0.13
N ALA A 302 -37.85 6.40 -0.50
CA ALA A 302 -37.46 5.33 0.40
C ALA A 302 -36.75 5.86 1.66
N GLN A 303 -37.10 5.27 2.80
CA GLN A 303 -36.46 5.55 4.08
C GLN A 303 -35.07 4.93 4.09
N ILE A 304 -34.09 5.67 4.61
CA ILE A 304 -32.72 5.17 4.77
C ILE A 304 -32.50 4.86 6.24
N VAL A 305 -32.06 3.63 6.54
CA VAL A 305 -31.68 3.21 7.89
C VAL A 305 -30.25 2.69 7.88
N GLN A 306 -29.46 3.04 8.90
CA GLN A 306 -28.07 2.55 9.02
C GLN A 306 -28.01 1.43 10.04
N ARG A 307 -27.74 0.21 9.58
CA ARG A 307 -27.59 -1.00 10.42
C ARG A 307 -27.00 -2.14 9.59
N ALA A 308 -26.56 -3.19 10.28
CA ALA A 308 -26.26 -4.46 9.64
C ALA A 308 -27.49 -4.98 8.86
N THR A 309 -27.25 -5.56 7.69
CA THR A 309 -28.29 -6.21 6.93
C THR A 309 -28.75 -7.50 7.60
N THR A 310 -30.05 -7.79 7.51
CA THR A 310 -30.63 -9.09 7.88
C THR A 310 -30.85 -10.00 6.66
N GLY A 311 -30.65 -9.47 5.45
CA GLY A 311 -30.83 -10.18 4.19
C GLY A 311 -29.59 -10.98 3.80
N THR A 312 -29.81 -12.20 3.30
CA THR A 312 -28.73 -13.10 2.84
C THR A 312 -28.71 -13.27 1.32
N GLU A 313 -29.79 -12.93 0.62
CA GLU A 313 -29.88 -12.99 -0.84
C GLU A 313 -29.20 -11.77 -1.46
N THR A 314 -28.03 -11.96 -2.08
CA THR A 314 -27.39 -10.91 -2.89
C THR A 314 -28.07 -10.80 -4.25
N ILE A 315 -28.57 -9.61 -4.58
CA ILE A 315 -29.30 -9.34 -5.83
C ILE A 315 -28.51 -8.46 -6.82
N ALA A 316 -27.49 -7.74 -6.34
CA ALA A 316 -26.59 -6.97 -7.20
C ALA A 316 -25.18 -6.91 -6.60
N THR A 317 -24.17 -6.84 -7.46
CA THR A 317 -22.76 -6.70 -7.05
C THR A 317 -22.01 -5.83 -8.04
N VAL A 318 -21.12 -5.00 -7.52
CA VAL A 318 -20.03 -4.37 -8.27
C VAL A 318 -18.73 -4.61 -7.52
N SER A 319 -17.60 -4.41 -8.18
CA SER A 319 -16.29 -4.62 -7.58
C SER A 319 -15.34 -3.47 -7.91
N SER A 320 -14.48 -3.13 -6.96
CA SER A 320 -13.44 -2.12 -7.13
C SER A 320 -12.52 -2.43 -8.32
N GLN A 321 -11.68 -1.47 -8.69
CA GLN A 321 -10.45 -1.79 -9.43
C GLN A 321 -9.58 -2.78 -8.65
N PRO A 322 -8.71 -3.58 -9.31
CA PRO A 322 -7.94 -4.59 -8.61
C PRO A 322 -6.94 -3.92 -7.65
N VAL A 323 -6.56 -4.60 -6.57
CA VAL A 323 -5.64 -4.09 -5.54
C VAL A 323 -4.37 -3.49 -6.17
N SER A 324 -3.85 -4.07 -7.25
CA SER A 324 -2.71 -3.52 -8.00
C SER A 324 -2.95 -2.10 -8.54
N ALA A 325 -4.14 -1.85 -9.11
CA ALA A 325 -4.53 -0.52 -9.55
C ALA A 325 -4.80 0.43 -8.38
N LEU A 326 -5.38 -0.07 -7.29
CA LEU A 326 -5.59 0.73 -6.07
C LEU A 326 -4.26 1.18 -5.47
N ILE A 327 -3.25 0.31 -5.41
CA ILE A 327 -1.88 0.66 -5.00
C ILE A 327 -1.27 1.69 -5.97
N GLY A 328 -1.47 1.50 -7.28
CA GLY A 328 -1.05 2.43 -8.33
C GLY A 328 -1.69 3.82 -8.23
N GLN A 329 -2.89 3.92 -7.65
CA GLN A 329 -3.55 5.21 -7.36
C GLN A 329 -3.13 5.77 -5.99
N MET A 330 -2.94 4.91 -4.99
CA MET A 330 -2.61 5.27 -3.62
C MET A 330 -1.20 5.82 -3.47
N ILE A 331 -0.19 5.12 -4.01
CA ILE A 331 1.22 5.43 -3.72
C ILE A 331 1.67 6.77 -4.34
N PRO A 332 1.39 7.08 -5.63
CA PRO A 332 1.79 8.35 -6.23
C PRO A 332 1.10 9.57 -5.61
N ASN A 333 -0.18 9.43 -5.26
CA ASN A 333 -1.02 10.50 -4.71
C ASN A 333 -0.99 10.56 -3.18
N SER A 334 -0.42 9.56 -2.53
CA SER A 334 -0.41 9.39 -1.08
C SER A 334 -1.81 9.36 -0.45
N ASP A 335 -2.79 8.72 -1.10
CA ASP A 335 -4.19 8.70 -0.65
C ASP A 335 -4.35 7.93 0.67
N ASN A 336 -4.70 8.64 1.76
CA ASN A 336 -4.94 8.04 3.08
C ASN A 336 -6.16 7.11 3.07
N THR A 337 -7.19 7.44 2.30
CA THR A 337 -8.44 6.67 2.22
C THR A 337 -8.17 5.26 1.72
N LEU A 338 -7.45 5.14 0.59
CA LEU A 338 -7.11 3.83 0.03
C LEU A 338 -6.20 3.03 0.97
N ALA A 339 -5.29 3.69 1.68
CA ALA A 339 -4.41 3.03 2.62
C ALA A 339 -5.17 2.45 3.82
N GLU A 340 -6.08 3.22 4.41
CA GLU A 340 -6.94 2.72 5.48
C GLU A 340 -7.82 1.56 4.98
N MET A 341 -8.48 1.70 3.83
CA MET A 341 -9.31 0.62 3.31
C MET A 341 -8.53 -0.66 3.05
N LEU A 342 -7.37 -0.58 2.39
CA LEU A 342 -6.54 -1.76 2.12
C LEU A 342 -6.03 -2.41 3.42
N ALA A 343 -5.70 -1.63 4.44
CA ALA A 343 -5.32 -2.16 5.75
C ALA A 343 -6.48 -2.92 6.43
N ARG A 344 -7.68 -2.33 6.42
CA ARG A 344 -8.88 -2.88 7.07
C ARG A 344 -9.38 -4.14 6.36
N VAL A 345 -9.40 -4.12 5.02
CA VAL A 345 -9.74 -5.28 4.19
C VAL A 345 -8.72 -6.39 4.37
N SER A 346 -7.41 -6.09 4.36
CA SER A 346 -6.38 -7.11 4.64
C SER A 346 -6.57 -7.74 6.02
N SER A 347 -6.92 -6.94 7.04
CA SER A 347 -7.27 -7.49 8.35
C SER A 347 -8.49 -8.43 8.27
N LYS A 348 -9.58 -8.02 7.62
CA LYS A 348 -10.78 -8.87 7.46
C LYS A 348 -10.50 -10.18 6.72
N GLU A 349 -9.82 -10.11 5.59
CA GLU A 349 -9.54 -11.27 4.72
C GLU A 349 -8.49 -12.21 5.32
N SER A 350 -7.66 -11.71 6.25
CA SER A 350 -6.77 -12.53 7.08
C SER A 350 -7.48 -13.25 8.25
N GLY A 351 -8.80 -13.09 8.38
CA GLY A 351 -9.62 -13.67 9.45
C GLY A 351 -9.69 -12.83 10.73
N SER A 352 -9.13 -11.62 10.73
CA SER A 352 -9.27 -10.65 11.82
C SER A 352 -10.56 -9.82 11.67
N ASN A 353 -10.80 -8.88 12.59
CA ASN A 353 -12.06 -8.13 12.68
C ASN A 353 -12.06 -6.79 11.93
N GLY A 354 -10.98 -6.44 11.21
CA GLY A 354 -10.86 -5.14 10.54
C GLY A 354 -10.63 -3.95 11.48
N SER A 355 -10.26 -4.16 12.74
CA SER A 355 -9.98 -3.08 13.70
C SER A 355 -8.53 -2.56 13.62
N ALA A 356 -8.27 -1.33 14.07
CA ALA A 356 -6.94 -0.74 14.21
C ALA A 356 -6.05 -1.61 15.10
N ALA A 357 -6.64 -2.13 16.18
CA ALA A 357 -5.97 -3.02 17.12
C ALA A 357 -5.46 -4.32 16.49
N SER A 358 -6.06 -4.78 15.39
CA SER A 358 -5.60 -5.96 14.66
C SER A 358 -4.45 -5.70 13.69
N LEU A 359 -4.17 -4.45 13.32
CA LEU A 359 -3.28 -4.15 12.20
C LEU A 359 -1.83 -4.60 12.47
N THR A 360 -1.32 -4.41 13.69
CA THR A 360 0.05 -4.80 14.01
C THR A 360 0.30 -6.30 13.78
N SER A 361 -0.59 -7.17 14.26
CA SER A 361 -0.42 -8.63 14.09
C SER A 361 -0.59 -9.05 12.63
N VAL A 362 -1.53 -8.45 11.91
CA VAL A 362 -1.77 -8.72 10.49
C VAL A 362 -0.54 -8.35 9.65
N TYR A 363 0.03 -7.16 9.89
CA TYR A 363 1.21 -6.69 9.16
C TYR A 363 2.43 -7.55 9.51
N GLN A 364 2.63 -7.90 10.78
CA GLN A 364 3.70 -8.80 11.18
C GLN A 364 3.58 -10.18 10.51
N SER A 365 2.37 -10.72 10.40
CA SER A 365 2.15 -12.00 9.71
C SER A 365 2.47 -11.89 8.22
N ALA A 366 1.92 -10.88 7.54
CA ALA A 366 2.09 -10.67 6.11
C ALA A 366 3.55 -10.38 5.73
N LEU A 367 4.22 -9.49 6.46
CA LEU A 367 5.59 -9.06 6.12
C LEU A 367 6.64 -10.15 6.35
N ARG A 368 6.39 -11.12 7.25
CA ARG A 368 7.24 -12.32 7.38
C ARG A 368 7.28 -13.16 6.11
N SER A 369 6.21 -13.15 5.30
CA SER A 369 6.19 -13.90 4.03
C SER A 369 7.24 -13.40 3.02
N TYR A 370 7.70 -12.15 3.15
CA TYR A 370 8.78 -11.58 2.34
C TYR A 370 10.17 -11.75 2.98
N GLY A 371 10.30 -12.60 4.01
CA GLY A 371 11.56 -12.83 4.71
C GLY A 371 12.03 -11.68 5.59
N LEU A 372 11.12 -10.75 5.96
CA LEU A 372 11.41 -9.66 6.89
C LEU A 372 11.22 -10.13 8.34
N ASP A 373 11.92 -9.48 9.27
CA ASP A 373 11.68 -9.62 10.71
C ASP A 373 10.89 -8.40 11.24
N PRO A 374 9.55 -8.48 11.34
CA PRO A 374 8.72 -7.36 11.77
C PRO A 374 8.56 -7.29 13.29
N VAL A 375 9.44 -7.95 14.06
CA VAL A 375 9.46 -7.79 15.52
C VAL A 375 9.67 -6.30 15.85
N GLY A 376 8.83 -5.78 16.75
CA GLY A 376 8.94 -4.39 17.23
C GLY A 376 8.21 -3.33 16.41
N ILE A 377 7.65 -3.66 15.22
CA ILE A 377 6.79 -2.70 14.52
C ILE A 377 5.48 -2.49 15.27
N VAL A 378 5.00 -1.25 15.29
CA VAL A 378 3.68 -0.88 15.80
C VAL A 378 2.90 -0.20 14.68
N ILE A 379 1.76 -0.79 14.33
CA ILE A 379 0.85 -0.31 13.30
C ILE A 379 -0.47 0.05 13.96
N LYS A 380 -0.80 1.35 13.94
CA LYS A 380 -2.06 1.92 14.43
C LYS A 380 -3.02 2.21 13.30
N ASP A 381 -2.49 2.59 12.14
CA ASP A 381 -3.26 2.83 10.94
C ASP A 381 -2.53 2.38 9.67
N GLY A 382 -3.23 2.38 8.53
CA GLY A 382 -2.64 2.00 7.23
C GLY A 382 -2.01 3.18 6.49
N SER A 383 -2.43 4.40 6.79
CA SER A 383 -2.03 5.60 6.06
C SER A 383 -0.73 6.21 6.56
N GLY A 384 -0.37 5.99 7.83
CA GLY A 384 0.75 6.65 8.49
C GLY A 384 0.41 8.01 9.09
N GLU A 385 -0.87 8.37 9.18
CA GLU A 385 -1.33 9.63 9.78
C GLU A 385 -1.24 9.58 11.31
N SER A 386 -1.37 8.40 11.90
CA SER A 386 -1.19 8.18 13.33
C SER A 386 0.27 8.38 13.70
N ALA A 387 0.53 9.36 14.56
CA ALA A 387 1.84 9.58 15.18
C ALA A 387 2.25 8.43 16.13
N ALA A 388 1.34 7.50 16.42
CA ALA A 388 1.60 6.33 17.25
C ALA A 388 2.02 5.08 16.46
N ASN A 389 2.14 5.19 15.13
CA ASN A 389 2.89 4.21 14.34
C ASN A 389 4.37 4.25 14.73
N ALA A 390 5.03 3.10 14.76
CA ALA A 390 6.45 3.00 15.03
C ALA A 390 7.09 1.94 14.14
N VAL A 391 7.93 2.36 13.18
CA VAL A 391 8.68 1.48 12.29
C VAL A 391 10.05 2.10 12.06
N SER A 392 11.12 1.31 12.18
CA SER A 392 12.48 1.83 12.06
C SER A 392 12.87 2.10 10.59
N PRO A 393 13.79 3.05 10.34
CA PRO A 393 14.39 3.23 9.01
C PRO A 393 14.99 1.94 8.44
N GLU A 394 15.64 1.14 9.28
CA GLU A 394 16.20 -0.17 8.93
C GLU A 394 15.13 -1.09 8.35
N PHE A 395 13.99 -1.24 9.03
CA PHE A 395 12.92 -2.12 8.57
C PHE A 395 12.39 -1.69 7.20
N VAL A 396 12.22 -0.37 6.98
CA VAL A 396 11.81 0.16 5.67
C VAL A 396 12.86 -0.12 4.60
N ALA A 397 14.14 0.09 4.88
CA ALA A 397 15.22 -0.17 3.93
C ALA A 397 15.29 -1.66 3.54
N HIS A 398 15.06 -2.58 4.49
CA HIS A 398 14.96 -4.01 4.23
C HIS A 398 13.73 -4.37 3.38
N LEU A 399 12.56 -3.80 3.66
CA LEU A 399 11.39 -3.96 2.80
C LEU A 399 11.70 -3.49 1.37
N MET A 400 12.39 -2.37 1.21
CA MET A 400 12.73 -1.82 -0.10
C MET A 400 13.66 -2.72 -0.92
N VAL A 401 14.42 -3.63 -0.30
CA VAL A 401 15.18 -4.66 -1.03
C VAL A 401 14.23 -5.58 -1.80
N GLN A 402 13.18 -6.05 -1.14
CA GLN A 402 12.17 -6.92 -1.74
C GLN A 402 11.33 -6.19 -2.78
N VAL A 403 11.00 -4.92 -2.52
CA VAL A 403 10.28 -4.07 -3.48
C VAL A 403 11.11 -3.82 -4.73
N ALA A 404 12.40 -3.51 -4.59
CA ALA A 404 13.29 -3.23 -5.70
C ALA A 404 13.66 -4.47 -6.54
N SER A 405 13.61 -5.67 -5.94
CA SER A 405 13.78 -6.94 -6.67
C SER A 405 12.52 -7.31 -7.48
N GLY A 406 11.36 -6.79 -7.06
CA GLY A 406 10.06 -7.12 -7.65
C GLY A 406 9.54 -8.51 -7.30
N ALA A 407 10.19 -9.21 -6.36
CA ALA A 407 9.81 -10.56 -5.93
C ALA A 407 8.41 -10.59 -5.31
N ASP A 408 7.77 -11.76 -5.37
CA ASP A 408 6.51 -12.06 -4.67
C ASP A 408 5.38 -11.04 -4.89
N GLY A 409 5.31 -10.47 -6.10
CA GLY A 409 4.28 -9.49 -6.49
C GLY A 409 4.57 -8.04 -6.07
N LEU A 410 5.64 -7.79 -5.31
CA LEU A 410 6.03 -6.45 -4.85
C LEU A 410 6.48 -5.51 -5.97
N GLY A 411 6.73 -6.03 -7.18
CA GLY A 411 6.93 -5.20 -8.37
C GLY A 411 5.77 -4.23 -8.63
N THR A 412 4.55 -4.57 -8.20
CA THR A 412 3.39 -3.67 -8.21
C THR A 412 3.64 -2.41 -7.39
N LEU A 413 4.15 -2.55 -6.17
CA LEU A 413 4.50 -1.42 -5.30
C LEU A 413 5.71 -0.65 -5.87
N GLY A 414 6.74 -1.37 -6.32
CA GLY A 414 7.93 -0.75 -6.91
C GLY A 414 7.59 0.16 -8.09
N ASN A 415 6.76 -0.32 -9.02
CA ASN A 415 6.31 0.46 -10.18
C ASN A 415 5.45 1.68 -9.82
N ALA A 416 4.81 1.67 -8.65
CA ALA A 416 3.96 2.76 -8.19
C ALA A 416 4.73 3.87 -7.46
N LEU A 417 5.97 3.64 -7.01
CA LEU A 417 6.73 4.64 -6.25
C LEU A 417 6.98 5.92 -7.07
N PRO A 418 6.78 7.11 -6.48
CA PRO A 418 7.22 8.37 -7.06
C PRO A 418 8.71 8.36 -7.42
N VAL A 419 9.05 9.02 -8.53
CA VAL A 419 10.43 9.17 -9.01
C VAL A 419 10.88 10.61 -8.83
N SER A 420 12.07 10.81 -8.25
CA SER A 420 12.66 12.13 -7.98
C SER A 420 12.58 13.06 -9.18
N GLY A 421 11.87 14.18 -9.03
CA GLY A 421 11.75 15.20 -10.05
C GLY A 421 10.88 14.83 -11.26
N GLN A 422 10.18 13.70 -11.25
CA GLN A 422 9.42 13.21 -12.41
C GLN A 422 7.96 12.93 -12.10
N SER A 423 7.64 12.26 -10.99
CA SER A 423 6.28 11.77 -10.75
C SER A 423 5.85 11.85 -9.28
N GLY A 424 4.53 11.77 -9.06
CA GLY A 424 3.90 11.75 -7.75
C GLY A 424 4.34 12.90 -6.84
N THR A 425 4.42 12.62 -5.54
CA THR A 425 4.85 13.59 -4.52
C THR A 425 6.32 14.02 -4.61
N LEU A 426 7.10 13.44 -5.54
CA LEU A 426 8.49 13.83 -5.81
C LEU A 426 8.66 14.69 -7.07
N ALA A 427 7.60 14.92 -7.86
CA ALA A 427 7.69 15.56 -9.18
C ALA A 427 8.37 16.93 -9.15
N SER A 428 8.12 17.73 -8.12
CA SER A 428 8.69 19.08 -7.94
C SER A 428 9.92 19.15 -7.04
N ARG A 429 10.40 18.00 -6.52
CA ARG A 429 11.55 17.90 -5.61
C ARG A 429 12.87 17.66 -6.36
N PHE A 430 13.97 17.63 -5.61
CA PHE A 430 15.32 17.43 -6.15
C PHE A 430 15.69 18.50 -7.19
N THR A 431 15.72 19.75 -6.77
CA THR A 431 16.09 20.91 -7.60
C THR A 431 17.45 21.48 -7.17
N GLY A 432 17.99 22.45 -7.91
CA GLY A 432 19.27 23.09 -7.58
C GLY A 432 20.41 22.08 -7.51
N ALA A 433 21.22 22.12 -6.46
CA ALA A 433 22.33 21.18 -6.24
C ALA A 433 21.86 19.71 -6.14
N ASN A 434 20.63 19.48 -5.67
CA ASN A 434 20.07 18.14 -5.51
C ASN A 434 19.57 17.55 -6.85
N ALA A 435 19.59 18.34 -7.94
CA ALA A 435 19.13 17.91 -9.26
C ALA A 435 19.93 16.74 -9.83
N VAL A 436 21.14 16.49 -9.33
CA VAL A 436 21.98 15.34 -9.70
C VAL A 436 21.29 14.00 -9.47
N ALA A 437 20.35 13.92 -8.53
CA ALA A 437 19.62 12.70 -8.18
C ALA A 437 18.23 12.60 -8.84
N ARG A 438 17.86 13.51 -9.76
CA ARG A 438 16.58 13.45 -10.49
C ARG A 438 16.51 12.21 -11.37
N GLY A 439 15.39 11.50 -11.34
CA GLY A 439 15.18 10.26 -12.08
C GLY A 439 15.92 9.04 -11.52
N LYS A 440 16.51 9.16 -10.32
CA LYS A 440 17.37 8.14 -9.71
C LYS A 440 16.88 7.65 -8.36
N VAL A 441 15.91 8.34 -7.76
CA VAL A 441 15.35 7.98 -6.46
C VAL A 441 13.89 7.58 -6.68
N HIS A 442 13.57 6.35 -6.31
CA HIS A 442 12.22 5.80 -6.34
C HIS A 442 11.78 5.65 -4.90
N ALA A 443 10.93 6.55 -4.41
CA ALA A 443 10.68 6.63 -2.97
C ALA A 443 9.28 7.15 -2.64
N LYS A 444 8.77 6.65 -1.52
CA LYS A 444 7.56 7.18 -0.89
C LYS A 444 7.95 8.30 0.07
N THR A 445 7.28 9.43 -0.06
CA THR A 445 7.33 10.52 0.94
C THR A 445 6.38 10.26 2.09
N GLY A 446 6.71 10.70 3.29
CA GLY A 446 5.80 10.78 4.43
C GLY A 446 5.88 12.14 5.12
N TRP A 447 4.73 12.58 5.67
CA TRP A 447 4.64 13.79 6.46
C TRP A 447 3.44 13.72 7.39
N ILE A 448 3.69 14.13 8.63
CA ILE A 448 2.73 14.54 9.65
C ILE A 448 3.40 15.68 10.45
N ASP A 449 2.70 16.32 11.38
CA ASP A 449 3.24 17.46 12.13
C ASP A 449 4.55 17.15 12.87
N SER A 450 4.73 15.91 13.34
CA SER A 450 5.90 15.47 14.10
C SER A 450 7.02 14.84 13.26
N ALA A 451 6.82 14.59 11.95
CA ALA A 451 7.80 13.89 11.14
C ALA A 451 7.71 14.18 9.64
N ASN A 452 8.87 14.20 8.99
CA ASN A 452 9.00 14.17 7.53
C ASN A 452 9.90 13.00 7.17
N THR A 453 9.47 12.15 6.25
CA THR A 453 10.18 10.90 5.95
C THR A 453 10.29 10.66 4.46
N LEU A 454 11.31 9.91 4.07
CA LEU A 454 11.52 9.45 2.70
C LEU A 454 12.12 8.04 2.74
N GLY A 455 11.47 7.07 2.10
CA GLY A 455 11.95 5.69 2.05
C GLY A 455 11.77 5.07 0.67
N GLY A 456 12.76 4.34 0.20
CA GLY A 456 12.79 3.84 -1.18
C GLY A 456 14.12 3.20 -1.59
N TRP A 457 14.41 3.24 -2.88
CA TRP A 457 15.73 2.91 -3.41
C TRP A 457 16.32 4.03 -4.28
N ILE A 458 17.63 3.97 -4.44
CA ILE A 458 18.45 4.89 -5.22
C ILE A 458 19.26 4.08 -6.22
N ASP A 459 19.14 4.42 -7.50
CA ASP A 459 20.07 3.99 -8.53
C ASP A 459 21.26 4.94 -8.52
N ALA A 460 22.30 4.60 -7.75
CA ALA A 460 23.42 5.49 -7.44
C ALA A 460 24.30 5.81 -8.66
N ALA A 461 25.09 6.87 -8.55
CA ALA A 461 25.95 7.36 -9.65
C ALA A 461 26.99 6.33 -10.11
N ASP A 462 27.45 5.44 -9.23
CA ASP A 462 28.40 4.38 -9.54
C ASP A 462 27.74 3.08 -10.04
N GLY A 463 26.42 3.09 -10.23
CA GLY A 463 25.64 1.93 -10.67
C GLY A 463 25.18 1.01 -9.54
N THR A 464 25.57 1.28 -8.29
CA THR A 464 25.08 0.51 -7.14
C THR A 464 23.62 0.84 -6.88
N ARG A 465 22.78 -0.17 -6.63
CA ARG A 465 21.42 0.05 -6.14
C ARG A 465 21.42 0.04 -4.62
N LEU A 466 20.99 1.15 -4.02
CA LEU A 466 20.91 1.33 -2.58
C LEU A 466 19.45 1.34 -2.14
N THR A 467 19.12 0.71 -1.02
CA THR A 467 17.83 0.93 -0.35
C THR A 467 18.03 1.76 0.89
N PHE A 468 17.04 2.58 1.23
CA PHE A 468 17.18 3.55 2.31
C PHE A 468 15.84 3.92 2.95
N ALA A 469 15.96 4.48 4.14
CA ALA A 469 14.96 5.34 4.74
C ALA A 469 15.61 6.44 5.56
N PHE A 470 15.04 7.65 5.48
CA PHE A 470 15.50 8.85 6.17
C PHE A 470 14.33 9.54 6.82
N TYR A 471 14.40 9.73 8.13
CA TYR A 471 13.39 10.39 8.94
C TYR A 471 13.97 11.66 9.55
N ALA A 472 13.24 12.75 9.34
CA ALA A 472 13.47 14.04 9.98
C ALA A 472 12.39 14.26 11.04
N ILE A 473 12.70 13.91 12.29
CA ILE A 473 11.76 13.95 13.40
C ILE A 473 11.77 15.31 14.10
N GLY A 474 10.59 15.82 14.42
CA GLY A 474 10.40 17.11 15.10
C GLY A 474 10.76 18.34 14.25
N SER A 475 11.09 18.15 12.97
CA SER A 475 11.46 19.24 12.07
C SER A 475 10.25 19.79 11.29
N GLN A 476 10.20 21.10 11.13
CA GLN A 476 9.21 21.75 10.27
C GLN A 476 9.42 21.35 8.81
N ARG A 477 8.31 21.03 8.12
CA ARG A 477 8.33 20.56 6.73
C ARG A 477 9.15 21.43 5.78
N ALA A 478 9.08 22.76 5.93
CA ALA A 478 9.81 23.69 5.07
C ALA A 478 11.34 23.55 5.15
N ALA A 479 11.86 23.15 6.32
CA ALA A 479 13.28 22.88 6.54
C ALA A 479 13.63 21.41 6.23
N ALA A 480 12.74 20.47 6.57
CA ALA A 480 12.97 19.05 6.41
C ALA A 480 13.04 18.60 4.94
N LEU A 481 12.13 19.07 4.08
CA LEU A 481 12.10 18.62 2.69
C LEU A 481 13.40 18.87 1.90
N PRO A 482 14.01 20.06 1.90
CA PRO A 482 15.28 20.29 1.21
C PRO A 482 16.45 19.54 1.87
N ALA A 483 16.44 19.35 3.19
CA ALA A 483 17.47 18.60 3.90
C ALA A 483 17.42 17.10 3.58
N LEU A 484 16.22 16.51 3.53
CA LEU A 484 15.99 15.14 3.07
C LEU A 484 16.42 14.95 1.61
N ASP A 485 16.14 15.92 0.73
CA ASP A 485 16.62 15.87 -0.66
C ASP A 485 18.16 15.93 -0.73
N ALA A 486 18.79 16.74 0.12
CA ALA A 486 20.24 16.91 0.15
C ALA A 486 20.97 15.65 0.64
N VAL A 487 20.54 15.05 1.76
CA VAL A 487 21.14 13.80 2.25
C VAL A 487 20.93 12.67 1.24
N THR A 488 19.75 12.60 0.61
CA THR A 488 19.48 11.60 -0.44
C THR A 488 20.34 11.80 -1.69
N ALA A 489 20.53 13.05 -2.14
CA ALA A 489 21.40 13.36 -3.28
C ALA A 489 22.89 13.10 -2.98
N ALA A 490 23.32 13.31 -1.73
CA ALA A 490 24.65 12.95 -1.26
C ALA A 490 24.83 11.42 -1.25
N THR A 491 23.84 10.66 -0.77
CA THR A 491 23.83 9.19 -0.83
C THR A 491 23.92 8.68 -2.26
N TYR A 492 23.14 9.25 -3.19
CA TYR A 492 23.23 8.97 -4.63
C TYR A 492 24.65 9.18 -5.18
N SER A 493 25.30 10.28 -4.78
CA SER A 493 26.65 10.63 -5.24
C SER A 493 27.73 9.72 -4.66
N CYS A 494 27.55 9.26 -3.41
CA CYS A 494 28.47 8.34 -2.75
C CYS A 494 28.39 6.90 -3.29
N GLY A 495 27.19 6.42 -3.60
CA GLY A 495 26.97 5.04 -4.07
C GLY A 495 27.50 3.97 -3.10
N GLY A 496 28.04 2.89 -3.64
CA GLY A 496 28.62 1.78 -2.87
C GLY A 496 29.87 2.16 -2.06
N ARG A 497 30.44 3.35 -2.31
CA ARG A 497 31.58 3.89 -1.54
C ARG A 497 31.17 4.61 -0.26
N LEU A 498 29.87 4.68 0.04
CA LEU A 498 29.34 5.30 1.26
C LEU A 498 29.90 4.62 2.52
N THR A 499 30.39 5.42 3.45
CA THR A 499 30.87 5.00 4.77
C THR A 499 30.22 5.86 5.85
N GLY A 500 29.87 5.24 6.97
CA GLY A 500 29.26 5.90 8.11
C GLY A 500 28.56 4.91 9.04
N SER A 501 29.22 3.77 9.29
CA SER A 501 28.85 2.84 10.36
C SER A 501 29.36 3.33 11.70
#